data_AF-A0A429G8D5-F1
#
_entry.id   AF-A0A429G8D5-F1
#
_cell.length_a   1.000
_cell.length_b   1.000
_cell.length_c   1.000
_cell.angle_alpha   90.00
_cell.angle_beta   90.00
_cell.angle_gamma   90.00
#
_symmetry.space_group_name_H-M   'P 1'
#
loop_
_entity.id
_entity.type
_entity.pdbx_description
1 polymer ?
#
loop_
_entity_poly.entity_id
_entity_poly.type
_entity_poly.pdbx_seq_one_letter_code
_entity_poly.pdbx_strand_id
1 'polypeptide(L)'
;MRVKVANKIFERSIPDKDFESVKERLKSVCRFEPSSATWVFDPRKALCRDPSFLKEIFGVPEDLIREEVRKYKEQLDERLNKIFESGKFAFLPCGEVREPFRIEEGLAVVEIRELRDMISREGPLVLSAIISSINGYYIEEHLNELKGLGREVVIRDSGRGLIVEADAILKDLESIASVKYYVKTIREVKVHEIPILRRSGNRIEAPYFAHHWIRRIAEKNGLSVRDEVNWPDSELKLSKNFSLYDFQEAAVGEWERSGRVGAGGSP
;
A
#
# COMPACT_ATOMS: atom_id res chain seq x y z
N MET A 1 18.81 25.29 -34.15
CA MET A 1 18.91 24.70 -32.80
C MET A 1 19.72 23.42 -32.87
N ARG A 2 20.55 23.13 -31.87
CA ARG A 2 21.40 21.93 -31.79
C ARG A 2 21.01 21.05 -30.62
N VAL A 3 20.90 19.75 -30.87
CA VAL A 3 20.64 18.71 -29.87
C VAL A 3 21.75 17.68 -29.92
N LYS A 4 22.34 17.37 -28.76
CA LYS A 4 23.35 16.32 -28.60
C LYS A 4 22.72 15.11 -27.93
N VAL A 5 22.86 13.93 -28.54
CA VAL A 5 22.45 12.64 -27.99
C VAL A 5 23.65 11.72 -28.07
N ALA A 6 24.07 11.16 -26.92
CA ALA A 6 25.36 10.50 -26.76
C ALA A 6 26.51 11.39 -27.29
N ASN A 7 27.24 10.92 -28.31
CA ASN A 7 28.36 11.63 -28.93
C ASN A 7 28.02 12.28 -30.28
N LYS A 8 26.73 12.34 -30.66
CA LYS A 8 26.28 12.89 -31.94
C LYS A 8 25.50 14.19 -31.74
N ILE A 9 25.69 15.14 -32.65
CA ILE A 9 24.98 16.41 -32.68
C ILE A 9 24.04 16.42 -33.88
N PHE A 10 22.79 16.78 -33.63
CA PHE A 10 21.72 16.92 -34.60
C PHE A 10 21.31 18.39 -34.65
N GLU A 11 21.26 18.97 -35.84
CA GLU A 11 20.97 20.38 -36.03
C GLU A 11 19.75 20.55 -36.94
N ARG A 12 18.84 21.43 -36.51
CA ARG A 12 17.66 21.80 -37.28
C ARG A 12 17.40 23.29 -37.19
N SER A 13 17.07 23.91 -38.33
CA SER A 13 16.50 25.26 -38.34
C SER A 13 15.03 25.19 -37.92
N ILE A 14 14.67 25.93 -36.87
CA ILE A 14 13.32 25.96 -36.31
C ILE A 14 12.73 27.34 -36.64
N PRO A 15 11.56 27.42 -37.28
CA PRO A 15 10.89 28.70 -37.55
C PRO A 15 10.56 29.45 -36.26
N ASP A 16 10.62 30.79 -36.29
CA ASP A 16 10.37 31.64 -35.11
C ASP A 16 9.03 31.35 -34.43
N LYS A 17 7.99 31.07 -35.22
CA LYS A 17 6.64 30.72 -34.73
C LYS A 17 6.61 29.46 -33.85
N ASP A 18 7.54 28.53 -34.06
CA ASP A 18 7.60 27.24 -33.37
C ASP A 18 8.71 27.22 -32.30
N PHE A 19 9.58 28.24 -32.28
CA PHE A 19 10.81 28.28 -31.49
C PHE A 19 10.56 28.04 -29.99
N GLU A 20 9.65 28.81 -29.38
CA GLU A 20 9.39 28.69 -27.94
C GLU A 20 8.74 27.35 -27.59
N SER A 21 7.85 26.83 -28.44
CA SER A 21 7.24 25.50 -28.24
C SER A 21 8.30 24.39 -28.27
N VAL A 22 9.19 24.39 -29.26
CA VAL A 22 10.27 23.40 -29.39
C VAL A 22 11.25 23.52 -28.22
N LYS A 23 11.56 24.73 -27.78
CA LYS A 23 12.43 25.00 -26.63
C LYS A 23 11.85 24.47 -25.33
N GLU A 24 10.55 24.64 -25.08
CA GLU A 24 9.90 24.06 -23.88
C GLU A 24 9.89 22.52 -23.94
N ARG A 25 9.63 21.91 -25.10
CA ARG A 25 9.78 20.46 -25.27
C ARG A 25 11.22 20.01 -24.99
N LEU A 26 12.23 20.72 -25.49
CA LEU A 26 13.64 20.44 -25.20
C LEU A 26 13.97 20.53 -23.71
N LYS A 27 13.49 21.54 -22.99
CA LYS A 27 13.69 21.64 -21.52
C LYS A 27 13.17 20.41 -20.76
N SER A 28 12.13 19.77 -21.28
CA SER A 28 11.49 18.62 -20.64
C SER A 28 12.33 17.34 -20.67
N VAL A 29 13.25 17.18 -21.63
CA VAL A 29 14.09 15.96 -21.79
C VAL A 29 15.59 16.23 -21.98
N CYS A 30 16.00 17.50 -22.08
CA CYS A 30 17.38 17.91 -22.27
C CYS A 30 17.81 18.90 -21.16
N ARG A 31 19.12 19.03 -20.99
CA ARG A 31 19.77 20.18 -20.32
C ARG A 31 20.36 21.11 -21.37
N PHE A 32 20.33 22.41 -21.14
CA PHE A 32 21.01 23.36 -22.03
C PHE A 32 22.46 23.53 -21.57
N GLU A 33 23.41 23.42 -22.50
CA GLU A 33 24.83 23.68 -22.27
C GLU A 33 25.20 25.03 -22.92
N PRO A 34 25.41 26.10 -22.12
CA PRO A 34 25.62 27.44 -22.66
C PRO A 34 26.91 27.59 -23.46
N SER A 35 28.00 26.93 -23.04
CA SER A 35 29.32 27.02 -23.68
C SER A 35 29.31 26.55 -25.14
N SER A 36 28.53 25.51 -25.43
CA SER A 36 28.38 24.94 -26.76
C SER A 36 27.05 25.32 -27.42
N ALA A 37 26.23 26.18 -26.79
CA ALA A 37 24.86 26.51 -27.19
C ALA A 37 24.08 25.28 -27.73
N THR A 38 24.12 24.18 -26.97
CA THR A 38 23.59 22.87 -27.37
C THR A 38 22.71 22.28 -26.29
N TRP A 39 21.58 21.70 -26.70
CA TRP A 39 20.71 20.93 -25.81
C TRP A 39 21.25 19.51 -25.71
N VAL A 40 21.70 19.11 -24.53
CA VAL A 40 22.21 17.75 -24.28
C VAL A 40 21.07 16.90 -23.75
N PHE A 41 20.79 15.79 -24.43
CA PHE A 41 19.80 14.81 -23.99
C PHE A 41 20.13 14.30 -22.58
N ASP A 42 19.10 14.29 -21.74
CA ASP A 42 19.20 13.88 -20.34
C ASP A 42 18.34 12.62 -20.13
N PRO A 43 18.95 11.41 -20.14
CA PRO A 43 18.24 10.16 -19.96
C PRO A 43 17.40 10.12 -18.69
N ARG A 44 17.82 10.83 -17.63
CA ARG A 44 17.06 10.95 -16.39
C ARG A 44 15.68 11.57 -16.62
N LYS A 45 15.63 12.65 -17.38
CA LYS A 45 14.37 13.34 -17.70
C LYS A 45 13.51 12.53 -18.67
N ALA A 46 14.13 11.80 -19.58
CA ALA A 46 13.45 10.95 -20.55
C ALA A 46 12.77 9.71 -19.93
N LEU A 47 13.14 9.30 -18.71
CA LEU A 47 12.36 8.32 -17.95
C LEU A 47 11.00 8.88 -17.48
N CYS A 48 10.87 10.20 -17.39
CA CYS A 48 9.68 10.89 -16.89
C CYS A 48 8.80 11.48 -17.98
N ARG A 49 9.34 11.66 -19.19
CA ARG A 49 8.71 12.41 -20.29
C ARG A 49 9.06 11.75 -21.62
N ASP A 50 8.14 11.82 -22.56
CA ASP A 50 8.31 11.21 -23.88
C ASP A 50 9.35 11.97 -24.74
N PRO A 51 10.47 11.34 -25.12
CA PRO A 51 11.49 11.95 -25.98
C PRO A 51 11.22 11.78 -27.48
N SER A 52 10.08 11.19 -27.89
CA SER A 52 9.73 10.91 -29.30
C SER A 52 9.91 12.10 -30.25
N PHE A 53 9.66 13.30 -29.77
CA PHE A 53 9.78 14.54 -30.54
C PHE A 53 11.19 14.84 -31.05
N LEU A 54 12.22 14.28 -30.41
CA LEU A 54 13.60 14.39 -30.88
C LEU A 54 13.78 13.70 -32.23
N LYS A 55 13.08 12.60 -32.46
CA LYS A 55 13.02 11.93 -33.78
C LYS A 55 12.28 12.80 -34.78
N GLU A 56 11.09 13.28 -34.42
CA GLU A 56 10.19 14.03 -35.32
C GLU A 56 10.81 15.34 -35.80
N ILE A 57 11.43 16.10 -34.89
CA ILE A 57 11.90 17.46 -35.17
C ILE A 57 13.37 17.48 -35.58
N PHE A 58 14.20 16.70 -34.90
CA PHE A 58 15.66 16.73 -35.06
C PHE A 58 16.21 15.52 -35.84
N GLY A 59 15.36 14.55 -36.20
CA GLY A 59 15.80 13.36 -36.93
C GLY A 59 16.69 12.43 -36.11
N VAL A 60 16.61 12.50 -34.78
CA VAL A 60 17.40 11.64 -33.89
C VAL A 60 16.94 10.19 -34.06
N PRO A 61 17.84 9.22 -34.32
CA PRO A 61 17.49 7.81 -34.38
C PRO A 61 16.89 7.33 -33.07
N GLU A 62 15.75 6.65 -33.15
CA GLU A 62 15.03 6.17 -31.98
C GLU A 62 15.84 5.15 -31.17
N ASP A 63 16.60 4.29 -31.85
CA ASP A 63 17.47 3.29 -31.21
C ASP A 63 18.54 3.96 -30.35
N LEU A 64 19.07 5.11 -30.79
CA LEU A 64 20.07 5.86 -30.03
C LEU A 64 19.47 6.44 -28.73
N ILE A 65 18.24 6.95 -28.80
CA ILE A 65 17.52 7.44 -27.61
C ILE A 65 17.25 6.28 -26.65
N ARG A 66 16.73 5.15 -27.17
CA ARG A 66 16.43 3.96 -26.38
C ARG A 66 17.68 3.39 -25.71
N GLU A 67 18.81 3.36 -26.41
CA GLU A 67 20.07 2.87 -25.86
C GLU A 67 20.56 3.72 -24.67
N GLU A 68 20.53 5.04 -24.80
CA GLU A 68 20.96 5.95 -23.73
C GLU A 68 20.02 5.89 -22.51
N VAL A 69 18.70 5.80 -22.75
CA VAL A 69 17.73 5.58 -21.67
C VAL A 69 17.95 4.24 -20.98
N ARG A 70 18.20 3.17 -21.75
CA ARG A 70 18.45 1.82 -21.20
C ARG A 70 19.71 1.78 -20.33
N LYS A 71 20.83 2.33 -20.80
CA LYS A 71 22.08 2.41 -20.01
C LYS A 71 21.87 3.14 -18.69
N TYR A 72 21.17 4.27 -18.72
CA TYR A 72 20.87 5.03 -17.51
C TYR A 72 19.92 4.27 -16.58
N LYS A 73 18.90 3.58 -17.13
CA LYS A 73 17.97 2.74 -16.37
C LYS A 73 18.72 1.62 -15.64
N GLU A 74 19.60 0.89 -16.32
CA GLU A 74 20.41 -0.19 -15.72
C GLU A 74 21.24 0.34 -14.53
N GLN A 75 21.92 1.49 -14.70
CA GLN A 75 22.67 2.13 -13.62
C GLN A 75 21.79 2.61 -12.47
N LEU A 76 20.59 3.13 -12.79
CA LEU A 76 19.63 3.57 -11.79
C LEU A 76 19.08 2.40 -11.00
N ASP A 77 18.75 1.29 -11.66
CA ASP A 77 18.24 0.08 -11.00
C ASP A 77 19.26 -0.47 -10.02
N GLU A 78 20.55 -0.55 -10.40
CA GLU A 78 21.63 -0.93 -9.48
C GLU A 78 21.72 0.00 -8.25
N ARG A 79 21.57 1.31 -8.44
CA ARG A 79 21.57 2.28 -7.32
C ARG A 79 20.36 2.09 -6.43
N LEU A 80 19.17 1.91 -7.01
CA LEU A 80 17.93 1.69 -6.25
C LEU A 80 17.99 0.40 -5.44
N ASN A 81 18.55 -0.68 -6.00
CA ASN A 81 18.79 -1.94 -5.29
C ASN A 81 19.71 -1.75 -4.08
N LYS A 82 20.86 -1.09 -4.25
CA LYS A 82 21.78 -0.81 -3.13
C LYS A 82 21.14 0.03 -2.02
N ILE A 83 20.35 1.03 -2.39
CA ILE A 83 19.62 1.84 -1.40
C ILE A 83 18.58 0.99 -0.67
N PHE A 84 17.88 0.11 -1.39
CA PHE A 84 16.91 -0.81 -0.81
C PHE A 84 17.53 -1.81 0.18
N GLU A 85 18.65 -2.43 -0.19
CA GLU A 85 19.42 -3.31 0.68
C GLU A 85 19.89 -2.61 1.97
N SER A 86 20.11 -1.29 1.93
CA SER A 86 20.47 -0.49 3.10
C SER A 86 19.28 -0.19 4.03
N GLY A 87 18.06 -0.61 3.68
CA GLY A 87 16.86 -0.42 4.48
C GLY A 87 16.06 0.84 4.15
N LYS A 88 16.29 1.45 2.97
CA LYS A 88 15.58 2.64 2.51
C LYS A 88 14.78 2.37 1.25
N PHE A 89 13.64 3.01 1.08
CA PHE A 89 12.98 3.04 -0.22
C PHE A 89 13.39 4.29 -0.98
N ALA A 90 13.68 4.13 -2.27
CA ALA A 90 14.02 5.24 -3.15
C ALA A 90 13.36 5.13 -4.52
N PHE A 91 13.13 6.30 -5.14
CA PHE A 91 12.67 6.40 -6.51
C PHE A 91 13.24 7.65 -7.19
N LEU A 92 13.26 7.67 -8.51
CA LEU A 92 13.59 8.86 -9.29
C LEU A 92 12.32 9.71 -9.45
N PRO A 93 12.25 10.93 -8.87
CA PRO A 93 11.06 11.75 -8.95
C PRO A 93 10.89 12.41 -10.32
N CYS A 94 9.66 12.40 -10.82
CA CYS A 94 9.25 13.06 -12.07
C CYS A 94 8.49 14.37 -11.84
N GLY A 95 8.53 14.90 -10.62
CA GLY A 95 7.86 16.13 -10.20
C GLY A 95 8.23 16.51 -8.78
N GLU A 96 7.32 17.21 -8.10
CA GLU A 96 7.49 17.57 -6.70
C GLU A 96 7.52 16.33 -5.80
N VAL A 97 8.43 16.36 -4.83
CA VAL A 97 8.57 15.33 -3.81
C VAL A 97 7.92 15.82 -2.54
N ARG A 98 7.04 14.98 -1.98
CA ARG A 98 6.30 15.27 -0.75
C ARG A 98 6.89 14.49 0.41
N GLU A 99 6.67 15.00 1.62
CA GLU A 99 6.97 14.25 2.85
C GLU A 99 6.24 12.89 2.84
N PRO A 100 6.86 11.82 3.38
CA PRO A 100 8.11 11.80 4.16
C PRO A 100 9.40 11.70 3.33
N PHE A 101 9.32 11.72 1.99
CA PHE A 101 10.49 11.54 1.14
C PHE A 101 11.42 12.77 1.15
N ARG A 102 12.72 12.52 1.18
CA ARG A 102 13.78 13.54 1.13
C ARG A 102 14.59 13.38 -0.14
N ILE A 103 15.07 14.50 -0.70
CA ILE A 103 15.93 14.45 -1.88
C ILE A 103 17.37 14.17 -1.46
N GLU A 104 17.90 13.03 -1.90
CA GLU A 104 19.30 12.64 -1.73
C GLU A 104 19.88 12.29 -3.11
N GLU A 105 20.94 12.99 -3.53
CA GLU A 105 21.61 12.79 -4.83
C GLU A 105 20.66 12.75 -6.06
N GLY A 106 19.55 13.49 -5.99
CA GLY A 106 18.55 13.55 -7.06
C GLY A 106 17.51 12.41 -7.05
N LEU A 107 17.51 11.56 -6.02
CA LEU A 107 16.48 10.54 -5.74
C LEU A 107 15.62 11.00 -4.57
N ALA A 108 14.36 10.56 -4.56
CA ALA A 108 13.47 10.70 -3.42
C ALA A 108 13.62 9.47 -2.54
N VAL A 109 13.98 9.64 -1.27
CA VAL A 109 14.40 8.57 -0.35
C VAL A 109 13.64 8.67 0.97
N VAL A 110 13.31 7.52 1.56
CA VAL A 110 12.75 7.41 2.93
C VAL A 110 13.26 6.14 3.62
N GLU A 111 13.51 6.21 4.92
CA GLU A 111 13.87 5.04 5.72
C GLU A 111 12.65 4.11 5.89
N ILE A 112 12.81 2.81 5.65
CA ILE A 112 11.70 1.85 5.84
C ILE A 112 11.28 1.79 7.32
N ARG A 113 12.22 2.01 8.24
CA ARG A 113 11.92 2.10 9.68
C ARG A 113 11.04 3.30 10.02
N GLU A 114 11.33 4.47 9.44
CA GLU A 114 10.51 5.68 9.61
C GLU A 114 9.09 5.45 9.10
N LEU A 115 8.94 4.78 7.94
CA LEU A 115 7.63 4.38 7.43
C LEU A 115 6.87 3.46 8.39
N ARG A 116 7.54 2.46 8.98
CA ARG A 116 6.92 1.55 9.97
C ARG A 116 6.48 2.29 11.23
N ASP A 117 7.29 3.23 11.71
CA ASP A 117 6.96 4.03 12.88
C ASP A 117 5.76 4.96 12.61
N MET A 118 5.69 5.57 11.42
CA MET A 118 4.55 6.36 10.98
C MET A 118 3.28 5.51 10.90
N ILE A 119 3.34 4.32 10.27
CA ILE A 119 2.20 3.39 10.19
C ILE A 119 1.74 2.98 11.58
N SER A 120 2.67 2.70 12.50
CA SER A 120 2.34 2.30 13.88
C SER A 120 1.65 3.40 14.68
N ARG A 121 2.01 4.67 14.44
CA ARG A 121 1.44 5.83 15.14
C ARG A 121 0.11 6.29 14.56
N GLU A 122 0.00 6.30 13.24
CA GLU A 122 -1.06 7.00 12.51
C GLU A 122 -2.01 6.03 11.77
N GLY A 123 -1.65 4.75 11.71
CA GLY A 123 -2.45 3.68 11.10
C GLY A 123 -2.08 3.39 9.63
N PRO A 124 -2.68 2.34 9.05
CA PRO A 124 -2.33 1.83 7.72
C PRO A 124 -2.65 2.79 6.55
N LEU A 125 -3.55 3.77 6.73
CA LEU A 125 -3.91 4.76 5.70
C LEU A 125 -2.73 5.64 5.30
N VAL A 126 -1.80 5.89 6.23
CA VAL A 126 -0.61 6.68 5.96
C VAL A 126 0.24 6.02 4.87
N LEU A 127 0.33 4.69 4.86
CA LEU A 127 1.02 3.97 3.79
C LEU A 127 0.37 4.19 2.42
N SER A 128 -0.97 4.20 2.35
CA SER A 128 -1.69 4.44 1.10
C SER A 128 -1.47 5.87 0.58
N ALA A 129 -1.50 6.86 1.48
CA ALA A 129 -1.20 8.25 1.15
C ALA A 129 0.24 8.39 0.63
N ILE A 130 1.21 7.76 1.30
CA ILE A 130 2.62 7.77 0.90
C ILE A 130 2.80 7.13 -0.47
N ILE A 131 2.21 5.94 -0.71
CA ILE A 131 2.28 5.28 -2.02
C ILE A 131 1.67 6.15 -3.12
N SER A 132 0.53 6.80 -2.86
CA SER A 132 -0.11 7.68 -3.85
C SER A 132 0.71 8.94 -4.17
N SER A 133 1.64 9.32 -3.30
CA SER A 133 2.54 10.46 -3.50
C SER A 133 3.78 10.13 -4.32
N ILE A 134 4.06 8.84 -4.57
CA ILE A 134 5.18 8.40 -5.39
C ILE A 134 4.86 8.74 -6.84
N ASN A 135 5.60 9.69 -7.39
CA ASN A 135 5.50 10.10 -8.78
C ASN A 135 6.87 10.00 -9.45
N GLY A 136 7.11 8.89 -10.13
CA GLY A 136 8.24 8.74 -11.02
C GLY A 136 8.66 7.29 -11.22
N TYR A 137 9.96 7.09 -11.46
CA TYR A 137 10.50 5.78 -11.77
C TYR A 137 10.98 5.06 -10.49
N TYR A 138 10.51 3.84 -10.28
CA TYR A 138 10.87 2.97 -9.16
C TYR A 138 10.91 1.51 -9.63
N ILE A 139 11.55 0.66 -8.83
CA ILE A 139 11.52 -0.80 -8.99
C ILE A 139 10.23 -1.34 -8.36
N GLU A 140 9.45 -2.11 -9.13
CA GLU A 140 8.12 -2.55 -8.73
C GLU A 140 8.15 -3.50 -7.54
N GLU A 141 9.16 -4.36 -7.48
CA GLU A 141 9.41 -5.30 -6.39
C GLU A 141 9.59 -4.56 -5.05
N HIS A 142 10.38 -3.48 -5.03
CA HIS A 142 10.59 -2.67 -3.83
C HIS A 142 9.29 -2.00 -3.36
N LEU A 143 8.46 -1.53 -4.30
CA LEU A 143 7.17 -0.95 -3.97
C LEU A 143 6.20 -2.00 -3.40
N ASN A 144 6.26 -3.24 -3.90
CA ASN A 144 5.44 -4.33 -3.39
C ASN A 144 5.87 -4.75 -1.97
N GLU A 145 7.15 -4.70 -1.65
CA GLU A 145 7.63 -4.88 -0.27
C GLU A 145 7.14 -3.76 0.65
N LEU A 146 7.16 -2.50 0.21
CA LEU A 146 6.56 -1.40 0.96
C LEU A 146 5.07 -1.61 1.23
N LYS A 147 4.30 -2.03 0.22
CA LYS A 147 2.87 -2.38 0.39
C LYS A 147 2.67 -3.51 1.41
N GLY A 148 3.67 -4.39 1.57
CA GLY A 148 3.72 -5.43 2.59
C GLY A 148 3.78 -4.88 4.02
N LEU A 149 4.29 -3.67 4.23
CA LEU A 149 4.44 -3.07 5.57
C LEU A 149 3.10 -2.74 6.24
N GLY A 150 2.05 -2.49 5.45
CA GLY A 150 0.71 -2.18 5.95
C GLY A 150 -0.19 -3.40 6.13
N ARG A 151 0.36 -4.62 6.04
CA ARG A 151 -0.40 -5.86 6.15
C ARG A 151 -0.62 -6.30 7.60
N GLU A 152 -0.91 -5.37 8.49
CA GLU A 152 -1.18 -5.66 9.90
C GLU A 152 -2.61 -5.26 10.26
N VAL A 153 -3.36 -6.21 10.82
CA VAL A 153 -4.66 -5.97 11.46
C VAL A 153 -4.42 -5.83 12.94
N VAL A 154 -4.74 -4.67 13.50
CA VAL A 154 -4.61 -4.43 14.94
C VAL A 154 -5.95 -4.69 15.61
N ILE A 155 -5.97 -5.56 16.61
CA ILE A 155 -7.13 -5.85 17.45
C ILE A 155 -6.82 -5.34 18.86
N ARG A 156 -7.53 -4.32 19.32
CA ARG A 156 -7.37 -3.73 20.66
C ARG A 156 -8.55 -4.02 21.56
N ASP A 157 -8.29 -4.16 22.85
CA ASP A 157 -9.33 -4.19 23.86
C ASP A 157 -9.84 -2.77 24.19
N SER A 158 -11.17 -2.59 24.21
CA SER A 158 -11.83 -1.35 24.64
C SER A 158 -12.46 -1.44 26.04
N GLY A 159 -12.40 -2.62 26.68
CA GLY A 159 -13.09 -2.96 27.92
C GLY A 159 -14.59 -3.25 27.77
N ARG A 160 -15.17 -2.99 26.58
CA ARG A 160 -16.56 -3.33 26.24
C ARG A 160 -16.67 -4.24 25.00
N GLY A 161 -15.53 -4.60 24.42
CA GLY A 161 -15.41 -5.27 23.14
C GLY A 161 -14.06 -4.97 22.50
N LEU A 162 -13.94 -5.30 21.23
CA LEU A 162 -12.74 -5.16 20.41
C LEU A 162 -12.85 -3.92 19.52
N ILE A 163 -11.75 -3.22 19.34
CA ILE A 163 -11.56 -2.23 18.29
C ILE A 163 -10.62 -2.82 17.24
N VAL A 164 -11.09 -2.91 16.01
CA VAL A 164 -10.33 -3.44 14.87
C VAL A 164 -9.92 -2.28 13.96
N GLU A 165 -8.62 -2.15 13.71
CA GLU A 165 -8.04 -1.20 12.74
C GLU A 165 -7.52 -1.99 11.54
N ALA A 166 -8.28 -2.01 10.43
CA ALA A 166 -8.04 -2.96 9.34
C ALA A 166 -8.65 -2.56 7.98
N ASP A 167 -8.13 -1.51 7.34
CA ASP A 167 -8.66 -1.02 6.05
C ASP A 167 -8.68 -2.09 4.95
N ALA A 168 -7.68 -2.96 4.93
CA ALA A 168 -7.52 -4.00 3.92
C ALA A 168 -8.63 -5.07 3.95
N ILE A 169 -9.32 -5.26 5.09
CA ILE A 169 -10.38 -6.27 5.26
C ILE A 169 -11.74 -5.66 5.63
N LEU A 170 -11.91 -4.33 5.54
CA LEU A 170 -13.17 -3.67 5.91
C LEU A 170 -14.38 -4.26 5.19
N LYS A 171 -14.29 -4.49 3.87
CA LYS A 171 -15.40 -5.08 3.09
C LYS A 171 -15.71 -6.52 3.51
N ASP A 172 -14.69 -7.30 3.83
CA ASP A 172 -14.86 -8.68 4.27
C ASP A 172 -15.47 -8.71 5.68
N LEU A 173 -15.08 -7.78 6.56
CA LEU A 173 -15.67 -7.63 7.88
C LEU A 173 -17.13 -7.14 7.80
N GLU A 174 -17.46 -6.24 6.87
CA GLU A 174 -18.85 -5.83 6.62
C GLU A 174 -19.75 -7.02 6.20
N SER A 175 -19.19 -8.03 5.52
CA SER A 175 -19.95 -9.23 5.12
C SER A 175 -20.36 -10.13 6.29
N ILE A 176 -19.70 -10.00 7.45
CA ILE A 176 -20.04 -10.70 8.70
C ILE A 176 -20.62 -9.75 9.76
N ALA A 177 -21.06 -8.56 9.35
CA ALA A 177 -21.52 -7.52 10.28
C ALA A 177 -22.85 -7.83 10.96
N SER A 178 -23.57 -8.88 10.55
CA SER A 178 -24.85 -9.25 11.12
C SER A 178 -24.98 -10.75 11.39
N VAL A 179 -25.74 -11.08 12.43
CA VAL A 179 -26.14 -12.46 12.73
C VAL A 179 -27.64 -12.58 12.49
N LYS A 180 -28.03 -13.59 11.71
CA LYS A 180 -29.42 -13.96 11.48
C LYS A 180 -29.81 -15.07 12.45
N TYR A 181 -30.88 -14.86 13.21
CA TYR A 181 -31.47 -15.91 14.05
C TYR A 181 -32.94 -16.13 13.67
N TYR A 182 -33.36 -17.39 13.79
CA TYR A 182 -34.66 -17.86 13.36
C TYR A 182 -35.53 -18.10 14.59
N VAL A 183 -36.63 -17.35 14.71
CA VAL A 183 -37.62 -17.53 15.76
C VAL A 183 -38.79 -18.29 15.18
N LYS A 184 -38.94 -19.57 15.58
CA LYS A 184 -40.09 -20.38 15.20
C LYS A 184 -41.30 -19.95 16.05
N THR A 185 -42.27 -19.31 15.42
CA THR A 185 -43.58 -19.02 16.02
C THR A 185 -44.60 -20.10 15.66
N ILE A 186 -45.78 -20.09 16.28
CA ILE A 186 -46.85 -21.07 16.05
C ILE A 186 -47.31 -21.11 14.58
N ARG A 187 -47.11 -20.03 13.81
CA ARG A 187 -47.61 -19.90 12.43
C ARG A 187 -46.52 -19.71 11.37
N GLU A 188 -45.34 -19.23 11.74
CA GLU A 188 -44.26 -18.91 10.80
C GLU A 188 -42.87 -18.89 11.46
N VAL A 189 -41.83 -19.02 10.65
CA VAL A 189 -40.44 -18.76 11.08
C VAL A 189 -40.10 -17.32 10.77
N LYS A 190 -39.85 -16.50 11.80
CA LYS A 190 -39.38 -15.12 11.64
C LYS A 190 -37.85 -15.09 11.65
N VAL A 191 -37.27 -14.44 10.66
CA VAL A 191 -35.82 -14.19 10.60
C VAL A 191 -35.56 -12.80 11.16
N HIS A 192 -34.72 -12.73 12.18
CA HIS A 192 -34.26 -11.47 12.76
C HIS A 192 -32.76 -11.32 12.48
N GLU A 193 -32.38 -10.13 12.03
CA GLU A 193 -30.99 -9.79 11.71
C GLU A 193 -30.50 -8.73 12.71
N ILE A 194 -29.45 -9.07 13.46
CA ILE A 194 -28.85 -8.16 14.45
C ILE A 194 -27.47 -7.75 13.95
N PRO A 195 -27.17 -6.45 13.80
CA PRO A 195 -25.83 -5.98 13.52
C PRO A 195 -24.93 -6.24 14.73
N ILE A 196 -23.89 -7.04 14.54
CA ILE A 196 -22.90 -7.39 15.54
C ILE A 196 -21.62 -6.56 15.41
N LEU A 197 -21.31 -6.03 14.22
CA LEU A 197 -20.19 -5.13 14.01
C LEU A 197 -20.69 -3.71 13.80
N ARG A 198 -20.05 -2.73 14.44
CA ARG A 198 -20.37 -1.31 14.25
C ARG A 198 -19.19 -0.59 13.65
N ARG A 199 -19.43 0.10 12.55
CA ARG A 199 -18.43 0.93 11.89
C ARG A 199 -18.41 2.32 12.50
N SER A 200 -17.23 2.79 12.88
CA SER A 200 -16.96 4.16 13.31
C SER A 200 -15.76 4.69 12.52
N GLY A 201 -16.04 5.38 11.41
CA GLY A 201 -15.01 5.78 10.44
C GLY A 201 -14.31 4.57 9.82
N ASN A 202 -13.02 4.40 10.13
CA ASN A 202 -12.17 3.30 9.66
C ASN A 202 -11.89 2.25 10.75
N ARG A 203 -12.61 2.35 11.87
CA ARG A 203 -12.59 1.38 12.96
C ARG A 203 -13.84 0.54 12.94
N ILE A 204 -13.70 -0.73 13.30
CA ILE A 204 -14.83 -1.61 13.56
C ILE A 204 -14.83 -1.95 15.05
N GLU A 205 -15.94 -1.63 15.70
CA GLU A 205 -16.26 -2.16 17.02
C GLU A 205 -16.86 -3.55 16.84
N ALA A 206 -16.24 -4.53 17.48
CA ALA A 206 -16.64 -5.92 17.41
C ALA A 206 -16.79 -6.50 18.83
N PRO A 207 -17.72 -7.45 19.06
CA PRO A 207 -17.78 -8.17 20.32
C PRO A 207 -16.57 -9.12 20.44
N TYR A 208 -16.17 -9.47 21.67
CA TYR A 208 -15.02 -10.35 21.91
C TYR A 208 -15.09 -11.69 21.16
N PHE A 209 -16.30 -12.24 21.01
CA PHE A 209 -16.48 -13.49 20.27
C PHE A 209 -16.11 -13.36 18.78
N ALA A 210 -16.11 -12.16 18.18
CA ALA A 210 -15.77 -12.00 16.77
C ALA A 210 -14.25 -12.06 16.51
N HIS A 211 -13.41 -12.07 17.56
CA HIS A 211 -11.94 -12.09 17.45
C HIS A 211 -11.43 -13.14 16.45
N HIS A 212 -11.88 -14.38 16.60
CA HIS A 212 -11.43 -15.48 15.75
C HIS A 212 -11.86 -15.33 14.28
N TRP A 213 -13.02 -14.74 14.02
CA TRP A 213 -13.46 -14.43 12.66
C TRP A 213 -12.60 -13.34 12.03
N ILE A 214 -12.31 -12.27 12.79
CA ILE A 214 -11.42 -11.19 12.35
C ILE A 214 -10.02 -11.74 12.05
N ARG A 215 -9.48 -12.58 12.94
CA ARG A 215 -8.17 -13.22 12.76
C ARG A 215 -8.15 -14.12 11.52
N ARG A 216 -9.17 -14.95 11.32
CA ARG A 216 -9.27 -15.83 10.14
C ARG A 216 -9.43 -15.06 8.83
N ILE A 217 -10.16 -13.96 8.84
CA ILE A 217 -10.30 -13.07 7.68
C ILE A 217 -8.97 -12.38 7.38
N ALA A 218 -8.24 -11.93 8.40
CA ALA A 218 -6.91 -11.36 8.24
C ALA A 218 -5.91 -12.39 7.67
N GLU A 219 -5.86 -13.59 8.24
CA GLU A 219 -5.01 -14.70 7.79
C GLU A 219 -5.34 -15.10 6.33
N LYS A 220 -6.63 -15.21 5.97
CA LYS A 220 -7.07 -15.51 4.59
C LYS A 220 -6.58 -14.45 3.59
N ASN A 221 -6.47 -13.21 4.03
CA ASN A 221 -6.00 -12.09 3.22
C ASN A 221 -4.47 -11.87 3.32
N GLY A 222 -3.74 -12.79 3.96
CA GLY A 222 -2.28 -12.72 4.09
C GLY A 222 -1.80 -11.56 4.95
N LEU A 223 -2.62 -11.16 5.94
CA LEU A 223 -2.31 -10.10 6.90
C LEU A 223 -1.81 -10.70 8.21
N SER A 224 -0.80 -10.08 8.82
CA SER A 224 -0.43 -10.36 10.20
C SER A 224 -1.45 -9.75 11.15
N VAL A 225 -1.66 -10.38 12.31
CA VAL A 225 -2.58 -9.87 13.33
C VAL A 225 -1.78 -9.49 14.56
N ARG A 226 -1.90 -8.22 14.96
CA ARG A 226 -1.36 -7.72 16.21
C ARG A 226 -2.47 -7.71 17.25
N ASP A 227 -2.36 -8.62 18.20
CA ASP A 227 -3.33 -8.82 19.27
C ASP A 227 -2.92 -8.02 20.51
N GLU A 228 -3.64 -6.93 20.77
CA GLU A 228 -3.49 -6.09 21.96
C GLU A 228 -4.71 -6.29 22.90
N VAL A 229 -5.27 -7.50 22.92
CA VAL A 229 -6.41 -7.84 23.78
C VAL A 229 -5.92 -8.40 25.11
N ASN A 230 -6.39 -7.82 26.21
CA ASN A 230 -6.08 -8.30 27.54
C ASN A 230 -7.02 -9.45 27.93
N TRP A 231 -6.65 -10.66 27.55
CA TRP A 231 -7.42 -11.86 27.93
C TRP A 231 -7.23 -12.17 29.42
N PRO A 232 -8.28 -12.55 30.15
CA PRO A 232 -8.14 -12.93 31.55
C PRO A 232 -7.24 -14.17 31.69
N ASP A 233 -6.15 -14.03 32.47
CA ASP A 233 -5.17 -15.10 32.73
C ASP A 233 -5.74 -16.25 33.57
N SER A 234 -6.80 -15.98 34.33
CA SER A 234 -7.43 -16.92 35.25
C SER A 234 -8.78 -17.39 34.75
N GLU A 235 -9.01 -18.70 34.78
CA GLU A 235 -10.30 -19.32 34.51
C GLU A 235 -11.38 -18.70 35.40
N LEU A 236 -12.38 -18.09 34.77
CA LEU A 236 -13.53 -17.54 35.47
C LEU A 236 -14.35 -18.70 36.03
N LYS A 237 -14.22 -18.95 37.34
CA LYS A 237 -15.08 -19.91 38.04
C LYS A 237 -16.50 -19.36 38.07
N LEU A 238 -17.35 -19.91 37.20
CA LEU A 238 -18.79 -19.66 37.25
C LEU A 238 -19.31 -20.03 38.65
N SER A 239 -20.11 -19.15 39.25
CA SER A 239 -20.71 -19.42 40.57
C SER A 239 -21.59 -20.67 40.48
N LYS A 240 -21.54 -21.54 41.50
CA LYS A 240 -22.26 -22.83 41.58
C LYS A 240 -23.79 -22.79 41.37
N ASN A 241 -24.38 -21.59 41.25
CA ASN A 241 -25.82 -21.41 41.06
C ASN A 241 -26.24 -21.25 39.59
N PHE A 242 -25.29 -21.35 38.64
CA PHE A 242 -25.59 -21.38 37.21
C PHE A 242 -25.44 -22.81 36.68
N SER A 243 -26.56 -23.45 36.34
CA SER A 243 -26.58 -24.64 35.50
C SER A 243 -26.75 -24.19 34.05
N LEU A 244 -25.84 -24.60 33.18
CA LEU A 244 -26.04 -24.49 31.75
C LEU A 244 -27.18 -25.45 31.36
N TYR A 245 -27.98 -25.09 30.34
CA TYR A 245 -28.89 -26.05 29.73
C TYR A 245 -28.08 -27.13 28.99
N ASP A 246 -28.61 -28.34 28.83
CA ASP A 246 -27.93 -29.47 28.21
C ASP A 246 -27.29 -29.14 26.85
N PHE A 247 -27.95 -28.30 26.04
CA PHE A 247 -27.43 -27.86 24.74
C PHE A 247 -26.25 -26.88 24.87
N GLN A 248 -26.19 -26.09 25.94
CA GLN A 248 -25.09 -25.19 26.24
C GLN A 248 -23.90 -25.98 26.80
N GLU A 249 -24.13 -26.97 27.66
CA GLU A 249 -23.07 -27.88 28.12
C GLU A 249 -22.47 -28.66 26.96
N ALA A 250 -23.29 -29.16 26.05
CA ALA A 250 -22.83 -29.83 24.84
C ALA A 250 -21.96 -28.90 23.96
N ALA A 251 -22.40 -27.66 23.74
CA ALA A 251 -21.66 -26.67 22.95
C ALA A 251 -20.34 -26.25 23.62
N VAL A 252 -20.33 -26.06 24.94
CA VAL A 252 -19.11 -25.76 25.71
C VAL A 252 -18.16 -26.96 25.68
N GLY A 253 -18.67 -28.17 25.88
CA GLY A 253 -17.87 -29.40 25.85
C GLY A 253 -17.31 -29.73 24.45
N GLU A 254 -17.99 -29.35 23.37
CA GLU A 254 -17.43 -29.42 22.01
C GLU A 254 -16.35 -28.36 21.79
N TRP A 255 -16.58 -27.13 22.22
CA TRP A 255 -15.60 -26.05 22.16
C TRP A 255 -14.30 -26.40 22.90
N GLU A 256 -14.40 -26.97 24.10
CA GLU A 256 -13.25 -27.44 24.87
C GLU A 256 -12.50 -28.58 24.16
N ARG A 257 -13.22 -29.55 23.59
CA ARG A 257 -12.65 -30.65 22.80
C ARG A 257 -11.97 -30.16 21.52
N SER A 258 -12.42 -29.05 20.94
CA SER A 258 -11.79 -28.36 19.81
C SER A 258 -10.61 -27.46 20.21
N GLY A 259 -10.08 -27.62 21.43
CA GLY A 259 -8.93 -26.84 21.92
C GLY A 259 -9.31 -25.41 22.29
N ARG A 260 -10.56 -25.17 22.71
CA ARG A 260 -11.11 -23.85 23.02
C ARG A 260 -11.09 -22.90 21.81
N VAL A 261 -11.12 -23.49 20.61
CA VAL A 261 -11.31 -22.80 19.34
C VAL A 261 -12.79 -22.91 18.97
N GLY A 262 -13.41 -21.79 18.56
CA GLY A 262 -14.83 -21.73 18.22
C GLY A 262 -15.26 -22.88 17.31
N ALA A 263 -16.23 -23.67 17.76
CA ALA A 263 -16.84 -24.75 16.98
C ALA A 263 -17.65 -24.13 15.84
N GLY A 264 -16.97 -23.86 14.72
CA GLY A 264 -17.64 -23.63 13.45
C GLY A 264 -18.19 -24.96 12.96
N GLY A 265 -19.52 -25.11 13.00
CA GLY A 265 -20.19 -26.08 12.16
C GLY A 265 -19.71 -25.91 10.72
N SER A 266 -19.09 -26.94 10.18
CA SER A 266 -19.01 -27.17 8.75
C SER A 266 -20.33 -27.82 8.29
N PRO A 267 -20.76 -27.61 7.03
CA PRO A 267 -22.08 -27.94 6.52
C PRO A 267 -22.45 -29.43 6.62
#